data_AF-A0A0U2T7M7-F1
#
_entry.id   AF-A0A0U2T7M7-F1
#
_cell.length_a   1.000
_cell.length_b   1.000
_cell.length_c   1.000
_cell.angle_alpha   90.00
_cell.angle_beta   90.00
_cell.angle_gamma   90.00
#
_symmetry.space_group_name_H-M   'P 1'
#
loop_
_entity.id
_entity.type
_entity.pdbx_description
1 polymer ?
#
loop_
_entity_poly.entity_id
_entity_poly.type
_entity_poly.pdbx_seq_one_letter_code
_entity_poly.pdbx_strand_id
1 'polypeptide(L)'
;PADERNAFDELLDQTRESEDRSYGIVHDTFYELEPDYAEYYQKMKKTKCWQIGPISYFSSKLSRRKELISSADESISSVVEWLNKQKHKSVLYVSFGSIVTFPEEQLAEIAKALEASTVPFIWAVKKDQSAKTTWLPESLFDEKKGLIIKGWAPQLTILDHSAIGGFMTHCGWNSVLEAIIAGVPLV
;
A
#
# COMPACT_ATOMS: atom_id res chain seq x y z
N PRO A 1 10.07 -8.76 30.95
CA PRO A 1 9.96 -10.18 30.54
C PRO A 1 9.94 -10.26 29.00
N ALA A 2 11.09 -10.52 28.40
CA ALA A 2 11.31 -10.37 26.95
C ALA A 2 11.41 -11.73 26.22
N ASP A 3 10.75 -12.78 26.72
CA ASP A 3 10.91 -14.14 26.20
C ASP A 3 9.63 -15.01 26.34
N GLU A 4 8.45 -14.41 26.50
CA GLU A 4 7.20 -15.16 26.41
C GLU A 4 6.79 -15.31 24.94
N ARG A 5 6.84 -16.56 24.45
CA ARG A 5 6.29 -16.92 23.14
C ARG A 5 4.85 -16.45 23.05
N ASN A 6 4.51 -15.80 21.95
CA ASN A 6 3.17 -15.30 21.68
C ASN A 6 2.56 -16.00 20.45
N ALA A 7 1.31 -15.69 20.14
CA ALA A 7 0.59 -16.30 19.02
C ALA A 7 1.27 -16.08 17.65
N PHE A 8 2.05 -15.00 17.49
CA PHE A 8 2.82 -14.76 16.28
C PHE A 8 4.00 -15.72 16.15
N ASP A 9 4.66 -16.06 17.26
CA ASP A 9 5.73 -17.07 17.26
C ASP A 9 5.20 -18.45 16.87
N GLU A 10 4.03 -18.83 17.40
CA GLU A 10 3.37 -20.08 17.02
C GLU A 10 2.98 -20.10 15.55
N LEU A 11 2.48 -18.99 15.01
CA LEU A 11 2.16 -18.85 13.59
C LEU A 11 3.40 -19.01 12.71
N LEU A 12 4.55 -18.44 13.11
CA LEU A 12 5.81 -18.55 12.39
C LEU A 12 6.33 -20.00 12.39
N ASP A 13 6.27 -20.68 13.53
CA ASP A 13 6.67 -22.09 13.65
C ASP A 13 5.79 -22.97 12.75
N GLN A 14 4.46 -22.81 12.80
CA GLN A 14 3.54 -23.54 11.93
C GLN A 14 3.76 -23.24 10.44
N THR A 15 4.08 -21.99 10.10
CA THR A 15 4.38 -21.59 8.71
C THR A 15 5.62 -22.31 8.21
N ARG A 16 6.71 -22.31 9.00
CA ARG A 16 7.96 -23.02 8.66
C ARG A 16 7.76 -24.52 8.50
N GLU A 17 7.03 -25.16 9.42
CA GLU A 17 6.69 -26.58 9.31
C GLU A 17 5.82 -26.91 8.08
N SER A 18 5.00 -25.95 7.64
CA SER A 18 4.20 -26.10 6.42
C SER A 18 5.05 -25.97 5.15
N GLU A 19 6.04 -25.07 5.15
CA GLU A 19 6.98 -24.88 4.03
C GLU A 19 7.75 -26.17 3.75
N ASP A 20 8.24 -26.85 4.78
CA ASP A 20 9.06 -28.06 4.64
C ASP A 20 8.24 -29.28 4.16
N ARG A 21 6.92 -29.26 4.38
CA ARG A 21 5.99 -30.30 3.89
C ARG A 21 5.38 -29.97 2.53
N SER A 22 5.64 -28.79 1.99
CA SER A 22 5.08 -28.33 0.73
C SER A 22 5.88 -28.86 -0.46
N TYR A 23 5.21 -29.07 -1.61
CA TYR A 23 5.90 -29.44 -2.86
C TYR A 23 6.82 -28.32 -3.37
N GLY A 24 6.42 -27.07 -3.11
CA GLY A 24 7.14 -25.88 -3.52
C GLY A 24 6.51 -24.63 -2.90
N ILE A 25 7.26 -23.54 -2.92
CA ILE A 25 6.88 -22.25 -2.35
C ILE A 25 6.77 -21.24 -3.48
N VAL A 26 5.72 -20.44 -3.44
CA VAL A 26 5.44 -19.42 -4.44
C VAL A 26 5.64 -18.06 -3.78
N HIS A 27 6.54 -17.26 -4.32
CA HIS A 27 6.79 -15.89 -3.87
C HIS A 27 6.23 -14.90 -4.88
N ASP A 28 5.49 -13.92 -4.36
CA ASP A 28 5.08 -12.75 -5.14
C ASP A 28 6.26 -11.77 -5.25
N THR A 29 7.28 -12.15 -6.00
CA THR A 29 8.46 -11.33 -6.31
C THR A 29 8.99 -11.78 -7.68
N PHE A 30 10.00 -11.09 -8.21
CA PHE A 30 10.68 -11.48 -9.45
C PHE A 30 12.20 -11.42 -9.24
N TYR A 31 12.94 -12.22 -10.02
CA TYR A 31 14.37 -12.45 -9.80
C TYR A 31 15.19 -11.14 -9.80
N GLU A 32 14.88 -10.23 -10.73
CA GLU A 32 15.60 -8.97 -10.90
C GLU A 32 15.42 -8.00 -9.71
N LEU A 33 14.39 -8.19 -8.87
CA LEU A 33 14.20 -7.37 -7.68
C LEU A 33 15.13 -7.81 -6.53
N GLU A 34 15.33 -9.12 -6.37
CA GLU A 34 15.98 -9.72 -5.19
C GLU A 34 16.86 -10.93 -5.56
N PRO A 35 17.85 -10.80 -6.45
CA PRO A 35 18.58 -11.95 -7.01
C PRO A 35 19.37 -12.71 -5.93
N ASP A 36 20.03 -11.99 -5.02
CA ASP A 36 20.80 -12.59 -3.93
C ASP A 36 19.92 -13.43 -3.00
N TYR A 37 18.72 -12.94 -2.67
CA TYR A 37 17.77 -13.65 -1.82
C TYR A 37 17.13 -14.82 -2.56
N ALA A 38 16.84 -14.68 -3.86
CA ALA A 38 16.35 -15.77 -4.69
C ALA A 38 17.32 -16.96 -4.64
N GLU A 39 18.61 -16.69 -4.87
CA GLU A 39 19.65 -17.71 -4.87
C GLU A 39 19.90 -18.28 -3.47
N TYR A 40 19.97 -17.43 -2.46
CA TYR A 40 20.17 -17.85 -1.08
C TYR A 40 19.02 -18.75 -0.62
N TYR A 41 17.78 -18.35 -0.86
CA TYR A 41 16.60 -19.10 -0.44
C TYR A 41 16.52 -20.45 -1.17
N GLN A 42 16.84 -20.49 -2.46
CA GLN A 42 16.90 -21.73 -3.25
C GLN A 42 18.02 -22.69 -2.80
N LYS A 43 19.12 -22.17 -2.24
CA LYS A 43 20.21 -22.99 -1.64
C LYS A 43 19.83 -23.50 -0.25
N MET A 44 19.20 -22.65 0.55
CA MET A 44 18.84 -22.97 1.94
C MET A 44 17.66 -23.94 2.04
N LYS A 45 16.64 -23.75 1.20
CA LYS A 45 15.47 -24.62 1.16
C LYS A 45 15.73 -25.78 0.20
N LYS A 46 15.39 -27.00 0.64
CA LYS A 46 15.41 -28.21 -0.22
C LYS A 46 14.17 -28.32 -1.11
N THR A 47 13.28 -27.34 -1.01
CA THR A 47 11.98 -27.26 -1.67
C THR A 47 12.06 -26.31 -2.87
N LYS A 48 11.27 -26.57 -3.92
CA LYS A 48 11.26 -25.71 -5.12
C LYS A 48 10.73 -24.32 -4.76
N CYS A 49 11.38 -23.26 -5.23
CA CYS A 49 10.90 -21.89 -5.05
C CYS A 49 10.60 -21.27 -6.42
N TRP A 50 9.40 -20.70 -6.58
CA TRP A 50 9.01 -19.98 -7.78
C TRP A 50 8.69 -18.53 -7.47
N GLN A 51 9.34 -17.64 -8.20
CA GLN A 51 9.09 -16.21 -8.20
C GLN A 51 8.12 -15.92 -9.35
N ILE A 52 6.87 -15.60 -9.03
CA ILE A 52 5.81 -15.41 -10.04
C ILE A 52 5.28 -13.98 -10.11
N GLY A 53 5.90 -13.09 -9.34
CA GLY A 53 5.46 -11.72 -9.18
C GLY A 53 5.88 -10.79 -10.34
N PRO A 54 5.43 -9.54 -10.29
CA PRO A 54 4.48 -9.03 -9.30
C PRO A 54 3.03 -9.38 -9.68
N ILE A 55 2.33 -10.13 -8.82
CA ILE A 55 0.95 -10.62 -9.08
C ILE A 55 -0.01 -9.45 -9.26
N SER A 56 0.23 -8.34 -8.56
CA SER A 56 -0.53 -7.10 -8.70
C SER A 56 -0.54 -6.54 -10.12
N TYR A 57 0.50 -6.77 -10.94
CA TYR A 57 0.52 -6.38 -12.36
C TYR A 57 -0.48 -7.18 -13.21
N PHE A 58 -0.57 -8.48 -12.97
CA PHE A 58 -1.51 -9.34 -13.69
C PHE A 58 -2.95 -9.11 -13.21
N SER A 59 -3.11 -8.90 -11.91
CA SER A 59 -4.37 -8.51 -11.30
C SER A 59 -4.84 -7.15 -11.82
N SER A 60 -3.98 -6.13 -11.90
CA SER A 60 -4.38 -4.80 -12.34
C SER A 60 -4.88 -4.75 -13.79
N LYS A 61 -4.49 -5.69 -14.68
CA LYS A 61 -5.12 -5.83 -16.01
C LYS A 61 -6.53 -6.42 -15.95
N LEU A 62 -6.80 -7.34 -15.02
CA LEU A 62 -8.12 -7.90 -14.78
C LEU A 62 -9.02 -6.92 -14.00
N SER A 63 -8.46 -6.30 -12.96
CA SER A 63 -9.07 -5.30 -12.10
C SER A 63 -9.27 -3.99 -12.85
N ARG A 64 -8.42 -3.58 -13.79
CA ARG A 64 -8.75 -2.48 -14.75
C ARG A 64 -10.06 -2.76 -15.45
N ARG A 65 -10.28 -3.98 -15.95
CA ARG A 65 -11.57 -4.33 -16.55
C ARG A 65 -12.70 -4.26 -15.52
N LYS A 66 -12.47 -4.71 -14.29
CA LYS A 66 -13.50 -4.73 -13.24
C LYS A 66 -13.80 -3.37 -12.63
N GLU A 67 -12.82 -2.48 -12.50
CA GLU A 67 -12.89 -1.08 -12.06
C GLU A 67 -13.47 -0.19 -13.16
N LEU A 68 -13.14 -0.46 -14.44
CA LEU A 68 -13.85 0.13 -15.59
C LEU A 68 -15.30 -0.36 -15.70
N ILE A 69 -15.60 -1.58 -15.24
CA ILE A 69 -16.99 -2.08 -15.13
C ILE A 69 -17.68 -1.52 -13.87
N SER A 70 -16.93 -1.23 -12.80
CA SER A 70 -17.41 -0.60 -11.57
C SER A 70 -17.26 0.93 -11.59
N SER A 71 -17.06 1.55 -12.76
CA SER A 71 -17.10 3.01 -12.95
C SER A 71 -18.49 3.62 -12.66
N ALA A 72 -19.40 2.83 -12.07
CA ALA A 72 -20.62 3.25 -11.43
C ALA A 72 -20.44 3.59 -9.93
N ASP A 73 -19.25 3.43 -9.36
CA ASP A 73 -18.94 3.89 -8.00
C ASP A 73 -18.47 5.35 -8.02
N GLU A 74 -19.37 6.26 -7.63
CA GLU A 74 -19.15 7.72 -7.60
C GLU A 74 -17.88 8.12 -6.81
N SER A 75 -17.48 7.32 -5.81
CA SER A 75 -16.30 7.59 -4.99
C SER A 75 -14.99 7.48 -5.78
N ILE A 76 -14.88 6.51 -6.70
CA ILE A 76 -13.69 6.36 -7.55
C ILE A 76 -13.64 7.45 -8.61
N SER A 77 -14.78 7.80 -9.21
CA SER A 77 -14.86 8.86 -10.22
C SER A 77 -14.38 10.21 -9.66
N SER A 78 -14.84 10.56 -8.45
CA SER A 78 -14.45 11.83 -7.80
C SER A 78 -12.95 11.92 -7.51
N VAL A 79 -12.31 10.82 -7.07
CA VAL A 79 -10.85 10.78 -6.86
C VAL A 79 -10.09 10.99 -8.17
N VAL A 80 -10.51 10.32 -9.24
CA VAL A 80 -9.88 10.45 -10.56
C VAL A 80 -10.07 11.85 -11.14
N GLU A 81 -11.28 12.43 -11.02
CA GLU A 81 -11.57 13.79 -11.46
C GLU A 81 -10.74 14.84 -10.71
N TRP A 82 -10.50 14.64 -9.42
CA TRP A 82 -9.62 15.49 -8.64
C TRP A 82 -8.16 15.36 -9.11
N LEU A 83 -7.70 14.13 -9.32
CA LEU A 83 -6.35 13.84 -9.83
C LEU A 83 -6.10 14.43 -11.22
N ASN A 84 -7.10 14.42 -12.11
CA ASN A 84 -7.03 15.02 -13.44
C ASN A 84 -6.79 16.54 -13.43
N LYS A 85 -7.09 17.23 -12.31
CA LYS A 85 -6.86 18.67 -12.14
C LYS A 85 -5.45 18.99 -11.63
N GLN A 86 -4.67 17.98 -11.24
CA GLN A 86 -3.35 18.15 -10.66
C GLN A 86 -2.25 18.15 -11.73
N LYS A 87 -1.08 18.69 -11.39
CA LYS A 87 0.08 18.68 -12.29
C LYS A 87 0.71 17.28 -12.32
N HIS A 88 1.46 16.98 -13.38
CA HIS A 88 2.20 15.73 -13.49
C HIS A 88 3.17 15.55 -12.32
N LYS A 89 3.17 14.37 -11.71
CA LYS A 89 4.03 14.01 -10.56
C LYS A 89 4.06 15.05 -9.43
N SER A 90 2.92 15.67 -9.13
CA SER A 90 2.82 16.69 -8.07
C SER A 90 2.10 16.23 -6.82
N VAL A 91 1.49 15.04 -6.82
CA VAL A 91 0.64 14.57 -5.72
C VAL A 91 1.35 13.50 -4.90
N LEU A 92 1.31 13.63 -3.57
CA LEU A 92 1.72 12.58 -2.63
C LEU A 92 0.53 11.68 -2.29
N TYR A 93 0.65 10.38 -2.53
CA TYR A 93 -0.29 9.41 -1.97
C TYR A 93 0.20 8.94 -0.60
N VAL A 94 -0.68 8.86 0.39
CA VAL A 94 -0.38 8.41 1.76
C VAL A 94 -1.32 7.27 2.10
N SER A 95 -0.77 6.09 2.38
CA SER A 95 -1.54 4.91 2.80
C SER A 95 -0.67 3.95 3.58
N PHE A 96 -1.13 3.58 4.78
CA PHE A 96 -0.41 2.68 5.68
C PHE A 96 -0.97 1.24 5.66
N GLY A 97 -1.69 0.90 4.60
CA GLY A 97 -2.24 -0.43 4.40
C GLY A 97 -3.36 -0.80 5.36
N SER A 98 -3.81 -2.06 5.24
CA SER A 98 -4.96 -2.57 6.00
C SER A 98 -4.60 -3.03 7.41
N ILE A 99 -3.35 -3.43 7.65
CA ILE A 99 -2.93 -4.07 8.91
C ILE A 99 -2.39 -3.04 9.90
N VAL A 100 -1.48 -2.16 9.48
CA VAL A 100 -0.78 -1.24 10.39
C VAL A 100 -1.70 -0.15 10.91
N THR A 101 -1.71 0.05 12.22
CA THR A 101 -2.48 1.12 12.89
C THR A 101 -1.52 1.95 13.71
N PHE A 102 -1.60 3.27 13.56
CA PHE A 102 -0.76 4.22 14.29
C PHE A 102 -1.50 4.80 15.50
N PRO A 103 -0.76 5.17 16.56
CA PRO A 103 -1.29 6.02 17.62
C PRO A 103 -1.81 7.34 17.07
N GLU A 104 -2.83 7.92 17.72
CA GLU A 104 -3.44 9.18 17.29
C GLU A 104 -2.44 10.34 17.29
N GLU A 105 -1.47 10.33 18.21
CA GLU A 105 -0.40 11.33 18.28
C GLU A 105 0.46 11.31 17.02
N GLN A 106 0.78 10.13 16.50
CA GLN A 106 1.57 10.01 15.28
C GLN A 106 0.76 10.43 14.04
N LEU A 107 -0.53 10.10 13.99
CA LEU A 107 -1.43 10.57 12.93
C LEU A 107 -1.58 12.09 12.96
N ALA A 108 -1.65 12.70 14.15
CA ALA A 108 -1.70 14.15 14.30
C ALA A 108 -0.42 14.83 13.77
N GLU A 109 0.76 14.28 14.02
CA GLU A 109 2.01 14.82 13.48
C GLU A 109 2.10 14.66 11.95
N ILE A 110 1.63 13.55 11.40
CA ILE A 110 1.52 13.37 9.94
C ILE A 110 0.56 14.42 9.35
N ALA A 111 -0.60 14.64 10.00
CA ALA A 111 -1.57 15.64 9.57
C ALA A 111 -0.98 17.06 9.57
N LYS A 112 -0.25 17.45 10.62
CA LYS A 112 0.46 18.74 10.68
C LYS A 112 1.53 18.86 9.60
N ALA A 113 2.28 17.80 9.32
CA ALA A 113 3.29 17.79 8.27
C ALA A 113 2.66 17.97 6.88
N LEU A 114 1.52 17.31 6.61
CA LEU A 114 0.75 17.49 5.38
C LEU A 114 0.14 18.89 5.28
N GLU A 115 -0.33 19.45 6.39
CA GLU A 115 -0.91 20.81 6.43
C GLU A 115 0.12 21.90 6.12
N ALA A 116 1.32 21.75 6.70
CA ALA A 116 2.45 22.65 6.50
C ALA A 116 3.12 22.45 5.13
N SER A 117 2.98 21.26 4.54
CA SER A 117 3.40 20.98 3.18
C SER A 117 2.55 21.76 2.17
N THR A 118 3.19 22.25 1.11
CA THR A 118 2.49 22.82 -0.06
C THR A 118 2.22 21.77 -1.15
N VAL A 119 2.52 20.50 -0.89
CA VAL A 119 2.36 19.40 -1.84
C VAL A 119 0.93 18.87 -1.76
N PRO A 120 0.18 18.85 -2.88
CA PRO A 120 -1.12 18.21 -2.93
C PRO A 120 -1.05 16.74 -2.51
N PHE A 121 -2.03 16.25 -1.77
CA PHE A 121 -1.99 14.88 -1.28
C PHE A 121 -3.32 14.14 -1.40
N ILE A 122 -3.25 12.82 -1.41
CA ILE A 122 -4.38 11.92 -1.12
C ILE A 122 -3.97 11.08 0.08
N TRP A 123 -4.77 11.11 1.15
CA TRP A 123 -4.53 10.31 2.34
C TRP A 123 -5.67 9.32 2.59
N ALA A 124 -5.36 8.03 2.46
CA ALA A 124 -6.26 6.95 2.87
C ALA A 124 -6.11 6.68 4.38
N VAL A 125 -7.16 6.98 5.14
CA VAL A 125 -7.23 6.80 6.60
C VAL A 125 -8.20 5.67 6.92
N LYS A 126 -7.86 4.77 7.84
CA LYS A 126 -8.76 3.67 8.22
C LYS A 126 -10.06 4.18 8.85
N LYS A 127 -11.16 3.46 8.61
CA LYS A 127 -12.51 3.89 9.05
C LYS A 127 -12.63 4.02 10.57
N ASP A 128 -12.04 3.11 11.32
CA ASP A 128 -11.96 3.13 12.78
C ASP A 128 -11.13 4.30 13.32
N GLN A 129 -9.98 4.59 12.71
CA GLN A 129 -9.16 5.77 13.05
C GLN A 129 -9.85 7.09 12.65
N SER A 130 -10.69 7.05 11.62
CA SER A 130 -11.47 8.21 11.15
C SER A 130 -12.71 8.52 11.98
N ALA A 131 -13.17 7.60 12.85
CA ALA A 131 -14.33 7.84 13.71
C ALA A 131 -14.01 8.80 14.87
N LYS A 132 -12.72 8.94 15.20
CA LYS A 132 -12.19 9.87 16.21
C LYS A 132 -11.43 11.01 15.52
N THR A 133 -12.10 11.79 14.68
CA THR A 133 -11.49 12.86 13.86
C THR A 133 -10.78 13.97 14.64
N THR A 134 -10.62 13.87 15.96
CA THR A 134 -10.00 14.88 16.83
C THR A 134 -8.57 15.25 16.41
N TRP A 135 -7.86 14.33 15.75
CA TRP A 135 -6.48 14.54 15.30
C TRP A 135 -6.36 15.08 13.86
N LEU A 136 -7.46 15.13 13.08
CA LEU A 136 -7.47 15.69 11.72
C LEU A 136 -7.86 17.17 11.76
N PRO A 137 -6.95 18.11 11.43
CA PRO A 137 -7.29 19.52 11.31
C PRO A 137 -8.37 19.75 10.23
N GLU A 138 -9.33 20.63 10.51
CA GLU A 138 -10.41 20.97 9.55
C GLU A 138 -9.89 21.51 8.22
N SER A 139 -8.74 22.20 8.26
CA SER A 139 -8.04 22.76 7.11
C SER A 139 -7.59 21.72 6.07
N LEU A 140 -7.44 20.45 6.46
CA LEU A 140 -7.06 19.36 5.55
C LEU A 140 -8.23 18.84 4.71
N PHE A 141 -9.47 19.23 5.03
CA PHE A 141 -10.64 18.92 4.21
C PHE A 141 -10.85 19.93 3.07
N ASP A 142 -9.96 20.93 2.92
CA ASP A 142 -9.94 21.77 1.73
C ASP A 142 -9.41 20.96 0.53
N GLU A 143 -10.31 20.65 -0.41
CA GLU A 143 -9.98 19.92 -1.64
C GLU A 143 -8.91 20.61 -2.49
N LYS A 144 -8.63 21.91 -2.27
CA LYS A 144 -7.50 22.60 -2.91
C LYS A 144 -6.15 22.10 -2.41
N LYS A 145 -6.08 21.61 -1.17
CA LYS A 145 -4.87 21.03 -0.56
C LYS A 145 -4.77 19.53 -0.78
N GLY A 146 -5.86 18.78 -0.66
CA GLY A 146 -5.80 17.33 -0.78
C GLY A 146 -7.13 16.63 -0.60
N LEU A 147 -7.12 15.30 -0.73
CA LEU A 147 -8.27 14.43 -0.46
C LEU A 147 -7.98 13.52 0.73
N ILE A 148 -8.97 13.36 1.61
CA ILE A 148 -8.95 12.36 2.68
C ILE A 148 -9.98 11.28 2.34
N ILE A 149 -9.51 10.06 2.10
CA ILE A 149 -10.36 8.90 1.83
C ILE A 149 -10.48 8.10 3.12
N LYS A 150 -11.71 7.95 3.64
CA LYS A 150 -11.98 7.18 4.85
C LYS A 150 -12.34 5.74 4.49
N GLY A 151 -11.57 4.78 4.97
CA GLY A 151 -11.75 3.36 4.71
C GLY A 151 -10.95 2.89 3.50
N TRP A 152 -11.62 2.28 2.52
CA TRP A 152 -10.95 1.72 1.34
C TRP A 152 -10.69 2.80 0.29
N ALA A 153 -9.50 2.77 -0.32
CA ALA A 153 -9.11 3.66 -1.41
C ALA A 153 -8.76 2.84 -2.66
N PRO A 154 -9.04 3.34 -3.88
CA PRO A 154 -8.69 2.66 -5.13
C PRO A 154 -7.19 2.80 -5.42
N GLN A 155 -6.36 2.17 -4.59
CA GLN A 155 -4.90 2.33 -4.56
C GLN A 155 -4.24 2.07 -5.92
N LEU A 156 -4.64 1.02 -6.64
CA LEU A 156 -4.12 0.73 -7.98
C LEU A 156 -4.43 1.85 -8.98
N THR A 157 -5.66 2.36 -8.98
CA THR A 157 -6.06 3.49 -9.83
C THR A 157 -5.31 4.77 -9.45
N ILE A 158 -5.13 5.04 -8.15
CA ILE A 158 -4.38 6.19 -7.66
C ILE A 158 -2.92 6.10 -8.13
N LEU A 159 -2.22 5.00 -7.83
CA LEU A 159 -0.81 4.82 -8.17
C LEU A 159 -0.52 4.86 -9.67
N ASP A 160 -1.43 4.35 -10.51
CA ASP A 160 -1.29 4.38 -11.97
C ASP A 160 -1.56 5.78 -12.57
N HIS A 161 -2.07 6.74 -11.78
CA HIS A 161 -2.39 8.07 -12.26
C HIS A 161 -1.15 8.96 -12.40
N SER A 162 -1.01 9.63 -13.55
CA SER A 162 0.16 10.45 -13.90
C SER A 162 0.47 11.63 -12.96
N ALA A 163 -0.50 12.05 -12.16
CA ALA A 163 -0.34 13.10 -11.16
C ALA A 163 0.40 12.62 -9.90
N ILE A 164 0.43 11.32 -9.61
CA ILE A 164 1.13 10.78 -8.45
C ILE A 164 2.64 10.91 -8.65
N GLY A 165 3.28 11.62 -7.72
CA GLY A 165 4.71 11.87 -7.69
C GLY A 165 5.45 11.11 -6.59
N GLY A 166 4.73 10.57 -5.61
CA GLY A 166 5.32 9.77 -4.53
C GLY A 166 4.26 9.04 -3.71
N PHE A 167 4.70 8.04 -2.95
CA PHE A 167 3.85 7.20 -2.12
C PHE A 167 4.47 7.01 -0.73
N MET A 168 3.88 7.64 0.29
CA MET A 168 4.18 7.38 1.69
C MET A 168 3.47 6.13 2.16
N THR A 169 4.23 5.11 2.56
CA THR A 169 3.72 3.77 2.82
C THR A 169 4.34 3.10 4.03
N HIS A 170 3.63 2.13 4.60
CA HIS A 170 4.18 1.23 5.62
C HIS A 170 5.08 0.13 5.05
N CYS A 171 5.33 0.13 3.74
CA CYS A 171 6.13 -0.85 3.02
C CYS A 171 5.58 -2.29 3.09
N GLY A 172 4.27 -2.47 3.23
CA GLY A 172 3.65 -3.77 3.02
C GLY A 172 3.91 -4.29 1.61
N TRP A 173 4.25 -5.58 1.50
CA TRP A 173 4.83 -6.15 0.28
C TRP A 173 4.01 -5.90 -0.99
N ASN A 174 2.68 -6.07 -0.93
CA ASN A 174 1.80 -5.74 -2.06
C ASN A 174 1.91 -4.28 -2.50
N SER A 175 1.93 -3.34 -1.54
CA SER A 175 2.03 -1.91 -1.83
C SER A 175 3.39 -1.52 -2.42
N VAL A 176 4.47 -2.21 -2.01
CA VAL A 176 5.80 -2.04 -2.60
C VAL A 176 5.79 -2.48 -4.07
N LEU A 177 5.28 -3.67 -4.37
CA LEU A 177 5.20 -4.17 -5.74
C LEU A 177 4.32 -3.30 -6.63
N GLU A 178 3.18 -2.84 -6.13
CA GLU A 178 2.29 -1.91 -6.84
C GLU A 178 2.98 -0.59 -7.20
N ALA A 179 3.76 -0.03 -6.26
CA ALA A 179 4.53 1.18 -6.51
C ALA A 179 5.67 0.98 -7.51
N ILE A 180 6.35 -0.17 -7.45
CA ILE A 180 7.40 -0.56 -8.41
C ILE A 180 6.81 -0.63 -9.83
N ILE A 181 5.67 -1.29 -9.99
CA ILE A 181 4.97 -1.38 -11.28
C ILE A 181 4.58 0.01 -11.80
N ALA A 182 4.07 0.87 -10.92
CA ALA A 182 3.65 2.22 -11.28
C ALA A 182 4.83 3.19 -11.49
N GLY A 183 6.05 2.82 -11.09
CA GLY A 183 7.23 3.69 -11.14
C GLY A 183 7.13 4.88 -10.19
N VAL A 184 6.50 4.69 -9.03
CA VAL A 184 6.28 5.73 -8.02
C VAL A 184 7.31 5.59 -6.89
N PRO A 185 8.06 6.66 -6.53
CA PRO A 185 9.02 6.61 -5.43
C PRO A 185 8.32 6.48 -4.08
N LEU A 186 8.93 5.72 -3.17
CA LEU A 186 8.40 5.45 -1.84
C LEU A 186 8.98 6.40 -0.78
N VAL A 187 8.17 6.71 0.23
CA VAL A 187 8.54 7.40 1.47
C VAL A 187 8.15 6.54 2.66
#